data_AF-A0A918GEH8-F1
#
_entry.id   AF-A0A918GEH8-F1
#
_cell.length_a   1.000
_cell.length_b   1.000
_cell.length_c   1.000
_cell.angle_alpha   90.00
_cell.angle_beta   90.00
_cell.angle_gamma   90.00
#
_symmetry.space_group_name_H-M   'P 1'
#
loop_
_entity.id
_entity.type
_entity.pdbx_description
1 polymer ?
#
loop_
_entity_poly.entity_id
_entity_poly.type
_entity_poly.pdbx_seq_one_letter_code
_entity_poly.pdbx_strand_id
1 'polypeptide(L)'
;MLGILGQVSDAGRPGELVRPPLAGRQAGSHLALSDGTGTDEALDTAVAACTTQSAHACPLRSPERTASFLTGLEPVEPGIVPTVAWRPDAGRPGEGTAEVSVRGVALTN
;
A
#
# COMPACT_ATOMS: atom_id res chain seq x y z
N MET A 1 -1.92 6.65 4.54
CA MET A 1 -3.04 5.83 4.03
C MET A 1 -2.73 4.37 4.31
N LEU A 2 -3.58 3.70 5.08
CA LEU A 2 -3.35 2.31 5.52
C LEU A 2 -4.60 1.51 5.20
N GLY A 3 -4.52 0.58 4.25
CA GLY A 3 -5.64 -0.24 3.80
C GLY A 3 -6.73 0.52 3.04
N ILE A 4 -6.44 1.72 2.52
CA ILE A 4 -7.45 2.58 1.87
C ILE A 4 -7.44 2.39 0.36
N LEU A 5 -6.26 2.30 -0.29
CA LEU A 5 -6.23 2.21 -1.75
C LEU A 5 -6.73 0.85 -2.25
N GLY A 6 -6.56 -0.21 -1.45
CA GLY A 6 -7.15 -1.53 -1.75
C GLY A 6 -8.68 -1.51 -1.86
N GLN A 7 -9.35 -0.62 -1.10
CA GLN A 7 -10.82 -0.52 -1.11
C GLN A 7 -11.39 0.26 -2.31
N VAL A 8 -10.52 0.91 -3.09
CA VAL A 8 -10.93 1.74 -4.22
C VAL A 8 -10.70 0.96 -5.50
N SER A 9 -11.75 0.79 -6.30
CA SER A 9 -11.63 0.17 -7.63
C SER A 9 -10.81 1.04 -8.57
N ASP A 10 -10.30 0.46 -9.65
CA ASP A 10 -9.51 1.22 -10.62
C ASP A 10 -10.29 2.36 -11.29
N ALA A 11 -11.62 2.19 -11.45
CA ALA A 11 -12.51 3.24 -11.92
C ALA A 11 -12.57 4.45 -10.96
N GLY A 12 -12.33 4.22 -9.67
CA GLY A 12 -12.22 5.26 -8.65
C GLY A 12 -10.87 6.01 -8.65
N ARG A 13 -9.95 5.69 -9.58
CA ARG A 13 -8.66 6.38 -9.77
C ARG A 13 -7.87 6.52 -8.46
N PRO A 14 -7.50 5.40 -7.79
CA PRO A 14 -6.88 5.41 -6.46
C PRO A 14 -5.62 6.29 -6.35
N GLY A 15 -4.80 6.36 -7.41
CA GLY A 15 -3.60 7.22 -7.42
C GLY A 15 -3.91 8.71 -7.26
N GLU A 16 -5.09 9.17 -7.67
CA GLU A 16 -5.51 10.56 -7.47
C GLU A 16 -5.94 10.85 -6.04
N LEU A 17 -6.25 9.85 -5.23
CA LEU A 17 -6.56 10.04 -3.81
C LEU A 17 -5.31 10.30 -2.98
N VAL A 18 -4.13 9.97 -3.52
CA VAL A 18 -2.84 10.17 -2.86
C VAL A 18 -2.39 11.64 -2.90
N ARG A 19 -2.78 12.38 -3.94
CA ARG A 19 -2.31 13.76 -4.17
C ARG A 19 -2.97 14.82 -3.27
N PRO A 20 -4.30 14.82 -3.02
CA PRO A 20 -4.97 15.83 -2.20
C PRO A 20 -4.43 15.93 -0.76
N PRO A 21 -4.13 14.82 -0.05
CA PRO A 21 -3.52 14.89 1.28
C PRO A 21 -2.17 15.63 1.32
N LEU A 22 -1.47 15.69 0.19
CA LEU A 22 -0.15 16.32 0.04
C LEU A 22 -0.25 17.75 -0.51
N ALA A 23 -1.35 18.09 -1.19
CA ALA A 23 -1.58 19.42 -1.74
C ALA A 23 -1.66 20.48 -0.62
N GLY A 24 -0.81 21.52 -0.72
CA GLY A 24 -0.79 22.63 0.24
C GLY A 24 -0.04 22.34 1.55
N ARG A 25 0.67 21.21 1.67
CA ARG A 25 1.54 20.93 2.80
C ARG A 25 2.92 21.56 2.62
N GLN A 26 3.57 21.89 3.74
CA GLN A 26 4.96 22.34 3.74
C GLN A 26 5.88 21.21 3.26
N ALA A 27 6.90 21.57 2.48
CA ALA A 27 7.99 20.68 2.09
C ALA A 27 8.56 19.94 3.32
N GLY A 28 8.88 18.66 3.17
CA GLY A 28 9.27 17.75 4.26
C GLY A 28 8.11 17.01 4.95
N SER A 29 6.87 17.19 4.51
CA SER A 29 5.75 16.36 4.97
C SER A 29 5.91 14.91 4.51
N HIS A 30 5.46 13.97 5.35
CA HIS A 30 5.57 12.54 5.08
C HIS A 30 4.20 11.92 4.81
N LEU A 31 4.16 10.96 3.88
CA LEU A 31 3.02 10.08 3.63
C LEU A 31 3.45 8.64 3.87
N ALA A 32 2.80 7.94 4.80
CA ALA A 32 2.92 6.49 4.93
C ALA A 32 1.84 5.80 4.06
N LEU A 33 2.23 4.76 3.32
CA LEU A 33 1.35 3.89 2.57
C LEU A 33 1.50 2.44 3.05
N SER A 34 0.39 1.74 3.23
CA SER A 34 0.38 0.28 3.38
C SER A 34 -0.91 -0.28 2.81
N ASP A 35 -0.81 -1.28 1.93
CA ASP A 35 -1.95 -1.93 1.30
C ASP A 35 -1.63 -3.38 0.97
N GLY A 36 -2.68 -4.21 0.92
CA GLY A 36 -2.58 -5.62 0.56
C GLY A 36 -2.18 -5.81 -0.91
N THR A 37 -1.37 -6.81 -1.18
CA THR A 37 -0.88 -7.16 -2.52
C THR A 37 -1.39 -8.54 -2.95
N GLY A 38 -1.67 -8.70 -4.24
CA GLY A 38 -2.16 -9.95 -4.84
C GLY A 38 -1.04 -10.96 -5.07
N THR A 39 -0.22 -11.18 -4.03
CA THR A 39 0.98 -12.03 -4.03
C THR A 39 0.75 -13.33 -3.25
N ASP A 40 -0.45 -13.54 -2.73
CA ASP A 40 -0.82 -14.66 -1.88
C ASP A 40 -2.21 -15.19 -2.26
N GLU A 41 -2.27 -16.46 -2.68
CA GLU A 41 -3.51 -17.09 -3.17
C GLU A 41 -4.61 -17.17 -2.10
N ALA A 42 -4.24 -17.26 -0.81
CA ALA A 42 -5.21 -17.31 0.26
C ALA A 42 -5.86 -15.93 0.47
N LEU A 43 -5.07 -14.84 0.37
CA LEU A 43 -5.60 -13.49 0.37
C LEU A 43 -6.45 -13.21 -0.87
N ASP A 44 -6.01 -13.63 -2.05
CA ASP A 44 -6.78 -13.50 -3.29
C ASP A 44 -8.13 -14.20 -3.17
N THR A 45 -8.15 -15.43 -2.64
CA THR A 45 -9.38 -16.20 -2.42
C THR A 45 -10.30 -15.51 -1.41
N ALA A 46 -9.75 -15.04 -0.28
CA ALA A 46 -10.52 -14.34 0.74
C ALA A 46 -11.14 -13.04 0.20
N VAL A 47 -10.37 -12.27 -0.58
CA VAL A 47 -10.84 -11.02 -1.19
C VAL A 47 -11.86 -11.28 -2.30
N ALA A 48 -11.67 -12.32 -3.11
CA ALA A 48 -12.64 -12.73 -4.13
C ALA A 48 -13.97 -13.18 -3.50
N ALA A 49 -13.93 -13.95 -2.42
CA ALA A 49 -15.12 -14.34 -1.67
C ALA A 49 -15.84 -13.12 -1.07
N CYS A 50 -15.09 -12.20 -0.46
CA CYS A 50 -15.63 -10.98 0.12
C CYS A 50 -16.25 -10.05 -0.93
N THR A 51 -15.61 -9.95 -2.10
CA THR A 51 -16.09 -9.16 -3.25
C THR A 51 -17.35 -9.77 -3.87
N THR A 52 -17.46 -11.10 -3.93
CA THR A 52 -18.67 -11.78 -4.43
C THR A 52 -19.87 -11.51 -3.53
N GLN A 53 -19.64 -11.35 -2.22
CA GLN A 53 -20.68 -11.11 -1.23
C GLN A 53 -20.99 -9.62 -0.99
N SER A 54 -20.20 -8.71 -1.58
CA SER A 54 -20.28 -7.27 -1.37
C SER A 54 -20.53 -6.52 -2.68
N ALA A 55 -21.22 -5.38 -2.64
CA ALA A 55 -21.35 -4.50 -3.82
C ALA A 55 -20.06 -3.74 -4.17
N HIS A 56 -18.98 -3.94 -3.39
CA HIS A 56 -17.72 -3.23 -3.52
C HIS A 56 -16.60 -4.20 -3.85
N ALA A 57 -15.99 -4.03 -5.03
CA ALA A 57 -14.79 -4.73 -5.42
C ALA A 57 -13.56 -4.11 -4.74
N CYS A 58 -12.82 -4.93 -4.01
CA CYS A 58 -11.54 -4.57 -3.39
C CYS A 58 -10.41 -5.24 -4.19
N PRO A 59 -9.97 -4.68 -5.33
CA PRO A 59 -8.95 -5.33 -6.14
C PRO A 59 -7.60 -5.31 -5.41
N LEU A 60 -7.02 -6.50 -5.25
CA LEU A 60 -5.61 -6.62 -4.88
C LEU A 60 -4.74 -6.21 -6.07
N ARG A 61 -3.62 -5.55 -5.77
CA ARG A 61 -2.69 -5.02 -6.78
C ARG A 61 -1.31 -5.60 -6.58
N SER A 62 -0.50 -5.58 -7.63
CA SER A 62 0.91 -5.94 -7.48
C SER A 62 1.65 -4.87 -6.63
N PRO A 63 2.74 -5.25 -5.95
CA PRO A 63 3.61 -4.31 -5.25
C PRO A 63 4.02 -3.10 -6.09
N GLU A 64 4.39 -3.32 -7.35
CA GLU A 64 4.86 -2.28 -8.27
C GLU A 64 3.75 -1.29 -8.60
N ARG A 65 2.53 -1.80 -8.81
CA ARG A 65 1.37 -0.96 -9.08
C ARG A 65 1.01 -0.11 -7.87
N THR A 66 1.05 -0.66 -6.67
CA THR A 66 0.85 0.10 -5.43
C THR A 66 1.94 1.17 -5.24
N ALA A 67 3.19 0.84 -5.51
CA ALA A 67 4.31 1.78 -5.45
C ALA A 67 4.16 2.93 -6.46
N SER A 68 3.60 2.67 -7.66
CA SER A 68 3.40 3.69 -8.69
C SER A 68 2.52 4.87 -8.23
N PHE A 69 1.66 4.69 -7.24
CA PHE A 69 0.83 5.78 -6.71
C PHE A 69 1.63 6.83 -5.93
N LEU A 70 2.87 6.51 -5.55
CA LEU A 70 3.81 7.41 -4.89
C LEU A 70 4.77 8.10 -5.88
N THR A 71 4.54 7.94 -7.19
CA THR A 71 5.36 8.60 -8.23
C THR A 71 5.42 10.12 -7.99
N GLY A 72 6.63 10.67 -7.99
CA GLY A 72 6.89 12.09 -7.74
C GLY A 72 7.10 12.45 -6.27
N LEU A 73 7.06 11.48 -5.36
CA LEU A 73 7.52 11.61 -3.98
C LEU A 73 8.85 10.90 -3.79
N GLU A 74 9.64 11.36 -2.83
CA GLU A 74 10.92 10.71 -2.50
C GLU A 74 10.67 9.60 -1.46
N PRO A 75 10.87 8.32 -1.80
CA PRO A 75 10.68 7.23 -0.85
C PRO A 75 11.79 7.23 0.21
N VAL A 76 11.40 7.11 1.46
CA VAL A 76 12.31 6.96 2.60
C VAL A 76 12.82 5.53 2.65
N GLU A 77 14.14 5.36 2.79
CA GLU A 77 14.79 4.04 2.92
C GLU A 77 14.11 3.16 3.98
N PRO A 78 13.82 1.88 3.69
CA PRO A 78 14.27 1.08 2.52
C PRO A 78 13.37 1.18 1.27
N GLY A 79 12.48 2.18 1.20
CA GLY A 79 11.53 2.34 0.12
C GLY A 79 10.22 1.60 0.34
N ILE A 80 9.64 1.06 -0.73
CA ILE A 80 8.39 0.29 -0.70
C ILE A 80 8.76 -1.19 -0.69
N VAL A 81 8.68 -1.80 0.48
CA VAL A 81 9.06 -3.21 0.71
C VAL A 81 7.91 -3.91 1.42
N PRO A 82 7.95 -5.25 1.59
CA PRO A 82 7.03 -5.96 2.46
C PRO A 82 6.89 -5.30 3.82
N THR A 83 5.67 -5.28 4.35
CA THR A 83 5.39 -4.63 5.64
C THR A 83 6.30 -5.12 6.77
N VAL A 84 6.63 -6.42 6.78
CA VAL A 84 7.53 -7.04 7.76
C VAL A 84 9.01 -6.69 7.58
N ALA A 85 9.41 -6.25 6.38
CA ALA A 85 10.78 -5.86 6.06
C ALA A 85 11.05 -4.37 6.29
N TRP A 86 10.01 -3.56 6.51
CA TRP A 86 10.14 -2.12 6.67
C TRP A 86 10.62 -1.76 8.09
N ARG A 87 11.94 -1.57 8.24
CA ARG A 87 12.63 -1.17 9.51
C ARG A 87 12.15 -1.97 10.73
N PRO A 88 12.35 -3.31 10.76
CA PRO A 88 11.92 -4.14 11.87
C PRO A 88 12.68 -3.81 13.16
N ASP A 89 12.03 -4.02 14.31
CA ASP A 89 12.68 -3.91 15.62
C ASP A 89 13.77 -4.97 15.78
N ALA A 90 14.92 -4.57 16.34
CA ALA A 90 16.03 -5.48 16.60
C ALA A 90 15.59 -6.64 17.51
N GLY A 91 15.73 -7.88 17.03
CA GLY A 91 15.31 -9.09 17.74
C GLY A 91 13.94 -9.66 17.35
N ARG A 92 13.21 -9.01 16.43
CA ARG A 92 12.10 -9.63 15.69
C ARG A 92 12.48 -9.77 14.22
N PRO A 93 13.19 -10.84 13.82
CA PRO A 93 13.23 -11.22 12.42
C PRO A 93 11.78 -11.28 11.91
N GLY A 94 11.52 -10.77 10.71
CA GLY A 94 10.23 -10.92 10.05
C GLY A 94 10.01 -12.38 9.68
N GLU A 95 9.74 -13.22 10.67
CA GLU A 95 9.77 -14.67 10.52
C GLU A 95 8.39 -15.19 10.14
N GLY A 96 8.28 -15.73 8.92
CA GLY A 96 7.16 -16.57 8.50
C GLY A 96 5.84 -15.89 8.16
N THR A 97 5.71 -14.57 8.25
CA THR A 97 4.50 -13.87 7.80
C THR A 97 4.51 -13.78 6.27
N ALA A 98 3.48 -14.33 5.64
CA ALA A 98 3.30 -14.23 4.19
C ALA A 98 3.42 -12.76 3.73
N GLU A 99 4.02 -12.57 2.56
CA GLU A 99 4.27 -11.28 1.95
C GLU A 99 3.01 -10.75 1.29
N VAL A 100 2.01 -10.43 2.12
CA VAL A 100 0.64 -10.10 1.69
C VAL A 100 0.38 -8.60 1.57
N SER A 101 1.35 -7.76 1.96
CA SER A 101 1.22 -6.31 1.92
C SER A 101 2.58 -5.63 1.82
N VAL A 102 2.57 -4.47 1.17
CA VAL A 102 3.72 -3.56 1.15
C VAL A 102 3.53 -2.40 2.12
N ARG A 103 4.64 -1.83 2.57
CA ARG A 103 4.69 -0.60 3.37
C ARG A 103 5.81 0.30 2.86
N GLY A 104 5.56 1.61 2.89
CA GLY A 104 6.60 2.61 2.71
C GLY A 104 6.20 3.99 3.18
N VAL A 105 7.19 4.87 3.27
CA VAL A 105 6.99 6.29 3.61
C VAL A 105 7.61 7.11 2.51
N ALA A 106 6.92 8.16 2.06
CA ALA A 106 7.41 9.07 1.03
C ALA A 106 7.30 10.54 1.47
N LEU A 107 8.24 11.36 0.99
CA LEU A 107 8.40 12.77 1.34
C LEU A 107 7.88 13.68 0.24
N THR A 108 7.29 14.82 0.62
CA THR A 108 7.00 15.92 -0.29
C THR A 108 8.22 16.85 -0.39
N ASN A 109 8.75 17.06 -1.59
CA ASN A 109 9.76 18.10 -1.87
C ASN A 109 9.17 19.51 -1.91
#